data_AF-A0A952BSV7-F1
#
_entry.id   AF-A0A952BSV7-F1
#
_cell.length_a   1.000
_cell.length_b   1.000
_cell.length_c   1.000
_cell.angle_alpha   90.00
_cell.angle_beta   90.00
_cell.angle_gamma   90.00
#
_symmetry.space_group_name_H-M   'P 1'
#
loop_
_entity.id
_entity.type
_entity.pdbx_description
1 polymer ?
#
loop_
_entity_poly.entity_id
_entity_poly.type
_entity_poly.pdbx_seq_one_letter_code
_entity_poly.pdbx_strand_id
1 'polypeptide(L)'
;MSYHAVVFKSKLPLNLRDELERIFFFNQRQGVHSEKIQEAIDTKGFISIVEKREHLLLQSDKLPLECLFALDADSPDASLLGVICYNLEDKKCKILHIAVDPECAASGEYESELLTFRLVEKVRKLAVDKKMESVELPYSGKILHINRKILDIFE
;
A
#
# COMPACT_ATOMS: atom_id res chain seq x y z
N MET A 1 -15.38 -17.06 13.10
CA MET A 1 -14.83 -16.13 12.11
C MET A 1 -14.17 -14.99 12.86
N SER A 2 -12.89 -15.13 13.20
CA SER A 2 -12.17 -14.02 13.85
C SER A 2 -11.88 -12.99 12.78
N TYR A 3 -12.57 -11.85 12.84
CA TYR A 3 -12.11 -10.65 12.17
C TYR A 3 -10.75 -10.33 12.76
N HIS A 4 -9.66 -10.72 12.09
CA HIS A 4 -8.34 -10.24 12.48
C HIS A 4 -8.39 -8.71 12.46
N ALA A 5 -8.11 -8.10 13.61
CA ALA A 5 -8.19 -6.66 13.77
C ALA A 5 -7.04 -6.03 13.00
N VAL A 6 -7.27 -5.68 11.73
CA VAL A 6 -6.20 -5.06 10.92
C VAL A 6 -5.86 -3.67 11.46
N VAL A 7 -4.59 -3.49 11.81
CA VAL A 7 -4.02 -2.26 12.35
C VAL A 7 -3.19 -1.59 11.26
N PHE A 8 -3.35 -0.27 11.11
CA PHE A 8 -2.61 0.49 10.11
C PHE A 8 -1.54 1.34 10.78
N LYS A 9 -0.29 1.20 10.35
CA LYS A 9 0.86 1.97 10.87
C LYS A 9 1.59 2.68 9.73
N SER A 10 2.08 3.89 9.97
CA SER A 10 2.93 4.63 9.02
C SER A 10 4.43 4.35 9.20
N LYS A 11 4.78 3.57 10.22
CA LYS A 11 6.14 3.13 10.55
C LYS A 11 6.10 1.65 10.83
N LEU A 12 7.06 0.91 10.29
CA LEU A 12 7.18 -0.52 10.48
C LEU A 12 8.40 -0.82 11.38
N PRO A 13 8.30 -1.70 12.39
CA PRO A 13 9.44 -2.07 13.21
C PRO A 13 10.48 -2.88 12.41
N LEU A 14 11.75 -2.84 12.84
CA LEU A 14 12.87 -3.46 12.11
C LEU A 14 12.77 -4.99 11.98
N ASN A 15 12.09 -5.67 12.91
CA ASN A 15 11.91 -7.12 12.89
C ASN A 15 11.03 -7.61 11.72
N LEU A 16 10.28 -6.73 11.05
CA LEU A 16 9.42 -7.08 9.92
C LEU A 16 10.09 -6.82 8.56
N ARG A 17 11.43 -6.67 8.53
CA ARG A 17 12.19 -6.46 7.29
C ARG A 17 11.98 -7.59 6.29
N ASP A 18 12.16 -8.83 6.74
CA ASP A 18 12.08 -9.99 5.85
C ASP A 18 10.67 -10.15 5.26
N GLU A 19 9.63 -9.89 6.06
CA GLU A 19 8.24 -9.89 5.58
C GLU A 19 7.97 -8.75 4.59
N LEU A 20 8.49 -7.55 4.86
CA LEU A 20 8.39 -6.42 3.93
C LEU A 20 9.07 -6.73 2.61
N GLU A 21 10.28 -7.28 2.65
CA GLU A 21 11.01 -7.70 1.45
C GLU A 21 10.23 -8.78 0.69
N ARG A 22 9.68 -9.77 1.40
CA ARG A 22 8.86 -10.84 0.81
C ARG A 22 7.65 -10.29 0.07
N ILE A 23 6.89 -9.41 0.71
CA ILE A 23 5.64 -8.87 0.15
C ILE A 23 5.91 -7.86 -0.97
N PHE A 24 6.95 -7.04 -0.82
CA PHE A 24 7.23 -5.94 -1.73
C PHE A 24 8.05 -6.36 -2.96
N PHE A 25 9.06 -7.22 -2.79
CA PHE A 25 9.98 -7.63 -3.87
C PHE A 25 9.78 -9.09 -4.33
N PHE A 26 9.34 -10.00 -3.45
CA PHE A 26 9.29 -11.44 -3.75
C PHE A 26 7.88 -12.02 -3.90
N ASN A 27 6.88 -11.16 -4.10
CA ASN A 27 5.50 -11.61 -4.29
C ASN A 27 5.38 -12.34 -5.65
N GLN A 28 5.25 -13.67 -5.63
CA GLN A 28 5.29 -14.54 -6.82
C GLN A 28 4.24 -14.19 -7.90
N ARG A 29 3.20 -13.41 -7.58
CA ARG A 29 2.24 -12.88 -8.56
C ARG A 29 2.80 -11.73 -9.43
N GLN A 30 3.96 -11.17 -9.08
CA GLN A 30 4.68 -10.17 -9.90
C GLN A 30 5.22 -10.76 -11.22
N GLY A 31 5.41 -12.08 -11.31
CA GLY A 31 5.83 -12.76 -12.55
C GLY A 31 4.83 -12.61 -13.72
N VAL A 32 3.57 -12.27 -13.44
CA VAL A 32 2.52 -12.10 -14.47
C VAL A 32 2.44 -10.64 -14.99
N HIS A 33 3.14 -9.68 -14.35
CA HIS A 33 3.09 -8.25 -14.68
C HIS A 33 4.47 -7.57 -14.68
N SER A 34 5.52 -8.31 -15.05
CA SER A 34 6.91 -7.80 -15.14
C SER A 34 7.02 -6.50 -15.96
N GLU A 35 6.27 -6.37 -17.06
CA GLU A 35 6.26 -5.15 -17.89
C GLU A 35 5.68 -3.92 -17.17
N LYS A 36 4.61 -4.08 -16.38
CA LYS A 36 4.00 -2.97 -15.62
C LYS A 36 4.80 -2.58 -14.39
N ILE A 37 5.57 -3.52 -13.84
CA ILE A 37 6.52 -3.25 -12.77
C ILE A 37 7.71 -2.47 -13.32
N GLN A 38 8.21 -2.87 -14.50
CA GLN A 38 9.27 -2.13 -15.19
C GLN A 38 8.81 -0.71 -15.58
N GLU A 39 7.60 -0.54 -16.14
CA GLU A 39 7.03 0.78 -16.39
C GLU A 39 6.85 1.61 -15.11
N ALA A 40 6.47 0.97 -13.99
CA ALA A 40 6.36 1.64 -12.71
C ALA A 40 7.74 2.08 -12.17
N ILE A 41 8.79 1.27 -12.33
CA ILE A 41 10.18 1.65 -11.97
C ILE A 41 10.65 2.82 -12.85
N ASP A 42 10.39 2.74 -14.16
CA ASP A 42 10.81 3.76 -15.12
C ASP A 42 10.10 5.10 -14.88
N THR A 43 8.80 5.07 -14.52
CA THR A 43 7.99 6.28 -14.29
C THR A 43 7.98 6.80 -12.85
N LYS A 44 8.11 5.94 -11.83
CA LYS A 44 7.94 6.31 -10.41
C LYS A 44 9.21 6.18 -9.57
N GLY A 45 10.28 5.65 -10.15
CA GLY A 45 11.57 5.49 -9.49
C GLY A 45 11.72 4.14 -8.78
N PHE A 46 12.95 3.83 -8.40
CA PHE A 46 13.27 2.64 -7.65
C PHE A 46 12.87 2.83 -6.18
N ILE A 47 12.01 1.94 -5.67
CA ILE A 47 11.63 1.97 -4.26
C ILE A 47 12.58 1.06 -3.49
N SER A 48 13.24 1.62 -2.48
CA SER A 48 14.18 0.93 -1.59
C SER A 48 13.67 0.91 -0.16
N ILE A 49 14.00 -0.14 0.59
CA ILE A 49 13.78 -0.20 2.03
C ILE A 49 14.96 0.48 2.73
N VAL A 50 14.67 1.46 3.56
CA VAL A 50 15.66 2.17 4.37
C VAL A 50 15.34 2.04 5.85
N GLU A 51 16.38 1.95 6.67
CA GLU A 51 16.27 1.99 8.12
C GLU A 51 16.46 3.42 8.60
N LYS A 52 15.53 3.90 9.43
CA LYS A 52 15.63 5.21 10.05
C LYS A 52 15.27 5.11 11.53
N ARG A 53 16.29 5.20 12.38
CA ARG A 53 16.18 4.96 13.83
C ARG A 53 15.71 3.51 14.05
N GLU A 54 14.56 3.32 14.68
CA GLU A 54 13.99 2.01 15.04
C GLU A 54 12.91 1.54 14.06
N HIS A 55 12.88 2.08 12.84
CA HIS A 55 11.81 1.80 11.88
C HIS A 55 12.30 1.61 10.45
N LEU A 56 11.61 0.73 9.74
CA LEU A 56 11.69 0.57 8.29
C LEU A 56 10.78 1.60 7.62
N LEU A 57 11.29 2.19 6.55
CA LEU A 57 10.59 3.07 5.64
C LEU A 57 10.87 2.64 4.21
N LEU A 58 9.96 2.98 3.30
CA LEU A 58 10.24 2.89 1.87
C LEU A 58 10.55 4.29 1.35
N GLN A 59 11.52 4.38 0.44
CA GLN A 59 11.91 5.61 -0.24
C GLN A 59 11.99 5.38 -1.74
N SER A 60 11.51 6.36 -2.52
CA SER A 60 11.76 6.45 -3.96
C SER A 60 12.91 7.43 -4.20
N ASP A 61 13.73 7.14 -5.19
CA ASP A 61 14.81 8.00 -5.68
C ASP A 61 14.31 9.20 -6.49
N LYS A 62 13.09 9.14 -7.03
CA LYS A 62 12.51 10.19 -7.89
C LYS A 62 11.51 11.09 -7.19
N LEU A 63 10.79 10.58 -6.18
CA LEU A 63 9.63 11.27 -5.61
C LEU A 63 9.53 11.07 -4.08
N PRO A 64 9.00 12.05 -3.33
CA PRO A 64 8.64 11.86 -1.92
C PRO A 64 7.64 10.71 -1.77
N LEU A 65 7.91 9.79 -0.84
CA LEU A 65 7.09 8.60 -0.62
C LEU A 65 6.57 8.56 0.81
N GLU A 66 5.26 8.37 0.97
CA GLU A 66 4.62 7.99 2.21
C GLU A 66 4.08 6.55 2.10
N CYS A 67 4.07 5.85 3.23
CA CYS A 67 3.63 4.46 3.29
C CYS A 67 2.63 4.24 4.42
N LEU A 68 1.73 3.29 4.21
CA LEU A 68 0.88 2.74 5.25
C LEU A 68 0.98 1.22 5.20
N PHE A 69 1.30 0.63 6.34
CA PHE A 69 1.45 -0.81 6.55
C PHE A 69 0.20 -1.34 7.25
N ALA A 70 -0.30 -2.48 6.81
CA ALA A 70 -1.38 -3.23 7.45
C ALA A 70 -0.79 -4.41 8.23
N LEU A 71 -1.12 -4.50 9.51
CA LEU A 71 -0.72 -5.58 10.42
C LEU A 71 -1.95 -6.34 10.91
N ASP A 72 -1.82 -7.60 11.28
CA ASP A 72 -2.92 -8.43 11.81
C ASP A 72 -3.31 -8.11 13.26
N ALA A 73 -2.43 -7.41 14.00
CA ALA A 73 -2.63 -7.00 15.38
C ALA A 73 -1.82 -5.74 15.74
N ASP A 74 -2.11 -5.15 16.91
CA ASP A 74 -1.26 -4.12 17.53
C ASP A 74 -0.35 -4.75 18.58
N SER A 75 0.52 -5.66 18.15
CA SER A 75 1.47 -6.38 19.02
C SER A 75 2.88 -6.38 18.42
N PRO A 76 3.92 -6.65 19.23
CA PRO A 76 5.28 -6.86 18.73
C PRO A 76 5.41 -8.07 17.78
N ASP A 77 4.55 -9.07 17.96
CA ASP A 77 4.52 -10.31 17.18
C ASP A 77 3.54 -10.25 16.00
N ALA A 78 3.10 -9.05 15.63
CA ALA A 78 2.15 -8.86 14.54
C ALA A 78 2.80 -9.13 13.18
N SER A 79 2.06 -9.78 12.29
CA SER A 79 2.50 -10.10 10.93
C SER A 79 2.14 -8.99 9.95
N LEU A 80 2.99 -8.74 8.96
CA LEU A 80 2.72 -7.79 7.89
C LEU A 80 1.75 -8.39 6.87
N LEU A 81 0.59 -7.76 6.71
CA LEU A 81 -0.44 -8.18 5.76
C LEU A 81 -0.33 -7.47 4.41
N GLY A 82 0.21 -6.26 4.40
CA GLY A 82 0.37 -5.48 3.19
C GLY A 82 0.87 -4.06 3.40
N VAL A 83 1.16 -3.41 2.29
CA VAL A 83 1.70 -2.05 2.23
C VAL A 83 1.12 -1.30 1.05
N ILE A 84 0.80 -0.03 1.28
CA ILE A 84 0.44 0.93 0.24
C ILE A 84 1.41 2.10 0.28
N CYS A 85 1.95 2.44 -0.89
CA CYS A 85 2.86 3.55 -1.09
C CYS A 85 2.16 4.64 -1.89
N TYR A 86 2.23 5.87 -1.42
CA TYR A 86 1.59 7.02 -2.06
C TYR A 86 2.44 8.28 -1.94
N ASN A 87 2.22 9.20 -2.86
CA ASN A 87 2.81 10.53 -2.87
C ASN A 87 1.70 11.57 -2.76
N LEU A 88 2.00 12.69 -2.11
CA LEU A 88 1.10 13.84 -2.01
C LEU A 88 1.76 15.04 -2.69
N GLU A 89 1.15 15.52 -3.78
CA GLU A 89 1.69 16.62 -4.58
C GLU A 89 0.54 17.41 -5.23
N ASP A 90 0.62 18.74 -5.25
CA ASP A 90 -0.36 19.61 -5.92
C ASP A 90 -1.83 19.29 -5.62
N LYS A 91 -2.12 19.02 -4.34
CA LYS A 91 -3.45 18.59 -3.83
C LYS A 91 -3.97 17.27 -4.39
N LYS A 92 -3.10 16.44 -4.96
CA LYS A 92 -3.41 15.09 -5.42
C LYS A 92 -2.68 14.09 -4.55
N CYS A 93 -3.38 13.02 -4.19
CA CYS A 93 -2.78 11.86 -3.57
C CYS A 93 -2.60 10.79 -4.64
N LYS A 94 -1.37 10.48 -5.01
CA LYS A 94 -1.07 9.47 -6.04
C LYS A 94 -0.64 8.18 -5.39
N ILE A 95 -1.43 7.12 -5.54
CA ILE A 95 -1.02 5.79 -5.08
C ILE A 95 -0.03 5.21 -6.11
N LEU A 96 1.18 4.94 -5.64
CA LEU A 96 2.28 4.50 -6.48
C LEU A 96 2.32 2.97 -6.58
N HIS A 97 2.14 2.28 -5.46
CA HIS A 97 2.21 0.82 -5.39
C HIS A 97 1.37 0.27 -4.23
N ILE A 98 0.80 -0.92 -4.42
CA ILE A 98 0.12 -1.69 -3.38
C ILE A 98 0.65 -3.12 -3.46
N ALA A 99 1.07 -3.67 -2.32
CA ALA A 99 1.45 -5.07 -2.18
C ALA A 99 0.74 -5.67 -0.97
N VAL A 100 0.18 -6.86 -1.12
CA VAL A 100 -0.50 -7.61 -0.05
C VAL A 100 0.05 -9.02 0.01
N ASP A 101 0.08 -9.59 1.21
CA ASP A 101 0.59 -10.95 1.41
C ASP A 101 -0.24 -11.99 0.63
N PRO A 102 0.38 -12.86 -0.19
CA PRO A 102 -0.32 -13.91 -0.92
C PRO A 102 -1.01 -14.94 -0.04
N GLU A 103 -0.52 -15.20 1.17
CA GLU A 103 -1.13 -16.14 2.11
C GLU A 103 -2.46 -15.58 2.64
N CYS A 104 -2.58 -14.26 2.80
CA CYS A 104 -3.86 -13.57 3.01
C CYS A 104 -4.76 -13.59 1.76
N ALA A 105 -4.19 -13.86 0.58
CA ALA A 105 -4.94 -14.09 -0.65
C ALA A 105 -5.34 -15.56 -0.85
N ALA A 106 -4.80 -16.48 -0.04
CA ALA A 106 -5.09 -17.92 -0.10
C ALA A 106 -6.26 -18.31 0.81
N SER A 107 -6.55 -17.53 1.86
CA SER A 107 -7.74 -17.68 2.72
C SER A 107 -8.99 -17.07 2.08
N GLY A 108 -9.47 -17.68 1.00
CA GLY A 108 -10.78 -17.37 0.40
C GLY A 108 -10.76 -16.31 -0.71
N GLU A 109 -11.81 -16.33 -1.51
CA GLU A 109 -11.89 -15.71 -2.85
C GLU A 109 -11.86 -14.16 -2.84
N TYR A 110 -12.03 -13.51 -1.68
CA TYR A 110 -12.18 -12.04 -1.61
C TYR A 110 -11.38 -11.37 -0.47
N GLU A 111 -10.61 -12.08 0.36
CA GLU A 111 -9.94 -11.45 1.52
C GLU A 111 -8.82 -10.47 1.12
N SER A 112 -8.06 -10.79 0.06
CA SER A 112 -7.01 -9.89 -0.45
C SER A 112 -7.57 -8.62 -1.12
N GLU A 113 -8.72 -8.73 -1.79
CA GLU A 113 -9.44 -7.59 -2.36
C GLU A 113 -9.97 -6.69 -1.24
N LEU A 114 -10.48 -7.28 -0.15
CA LEU A 114 -10.90 -6.55 1.04
C LEU A 114 -9.74 -5.82 1.71
N LEU A 115 -8.55 -6.42 1.82
CA LEU A 115 -7.38 -5.74 2.39
C LEU A 115 -6.90 -4.59 1.52
N THR A 116 -6.78 -4.82 0.21
CA THR A 116 -6.42 -3.79 -0.78
C THR A 116 -7.40 -2.62 -0.71
N PHE A 117 -8.70 -2.91 -0.67
CA PHE A 117 -9.75 -1.91 -0.51
C PHE A 117 -9.58 -1.10 0.77
N ARG A 118 -9.34 -1.77 1.91
CA ARG A 118 -9.14 -1.10 3.21
C ARG A 118 -7.90 -0.20 3.21
N LEU A 119 -6.81 -0.60 2.57
CA LEU A 119 -5.61 0.22 2.39
C LEU A 119 -5.92 1.49 1.58
N VAL A 120 -6.61 1.35 0.44
CA VAL A 120 -7.02 2.49 -0.39
C VAL A 120 -7.98 3.42 0.37
N GLU A 121 -8.94 2.86 1.10
CA GLU A 121 -9.92 3.64 1.88
C GLU A 121 -9.24 4.42 3.00
N LYS A 122 -8.23 3.85 3.65
CA LYS A 122 -7.40 4.54 4.65
C LYS A 122 -6.58 5.67 4.04
N VAL A 123 -5.94 5.43 2.90
CA VAL A 123 -5.21 6.50 2.18
C VAL A 123 -6.16 7.61 1.73
N ARG A 124 -7.37 7.28 1.27
CA ARG A 124 -8.39 8.28 0.93
C ARG A 124 -8.79 9.12 2.15
N LYS A 125 -9.02 8.49 3.31
CA LYS A 125 -9.31 9.21 4.56
C LYS A 125 -8.17 10.15 4.95
N LEU A 126 -6.92 9.68 4.88
CA LEU A 126 -5.75 10.53 5.11
C LEU A 126 -5.66 11.68 4.10
N ALA A 127 -6.00 11.44 2.84
CA ALA A 127 -6.04 12.48 1.81
C ALA A 127 -7.12 13.53 2.09
N VAL A 128 -8.29 13.12 2.62
CA VAL A 128 -9.35 14.04 3.09
C VAL A 128 -8.82 14.91 4.24
N ASP A 129 -8.20 14.29 5.23
CA ASP A 129 -7.66 14.99 6.41
C ASP A 129 -6.57 15.99 6.01
N LYS A 130 -5.76 15.63 5.01
CA LYS A 130 -4.74 16.51 4.40
C LYS A 130 -5.30 17.49 3.35
N LYS A 131 -6.63 17.58 3.18
CA LYS A 131 -7.33 18.50 2.25
C LYS A 131 -6.89 18.35 0.78
N MET A 132 -6.62 17.12 0.37
CA MET A 132 -6.39 16.79 -1.04
C MET A 132 -7.72 16.88 -1.81
N GLU A 133 -7.66 16.99 -3.14
CA GLU A 133 -8.84 17.09 -4.01
C GLU A 133 -9.17 15.74 -4.67
N SER A 134 -8.16 14.89 -4.86
CA SER A 134 -8.32 13.58 -5.50
C SER A 134 -7.30 12.54 -5.06
N VAL A 135 -7.64 11.27 -5.28
CA VAL A 135 -6.75 10.12 -5.14
C VAL A 135 -6.62 9.42 -6.49
N GLU A 136 -5.41 9.29 -7.02
CA GLU A 136 -5.11 8.54 -8.24
C GLU A 136 -4.76 7.09 -7.88
N LEU A 137 -5.47 6.13 -8.48
CA LEU A 137 -5.24 4.70 -8.27
C LEU A 137 -4.00 4.20 -9.02
N PRO A 138 -3.30 3.18 -8.50
CA PRO A 138 -2.12 2.64 -9.18
C PRO A 138 -2.53 1.92 -10.47
N TYR A 139 -1.64 1.92 -11.46
CA TYR A 139 -1.70 1.21 -12.76
C TYR A 139 -2.84 1.56 -13.72
N SER A 140 -4.00 1.95 -13.21
CA SER A 140 -5.15 2.41 -14.00
C SER A 140 -5.12 3.91 -14.27
N GLY A 141 -4.41 4.69 -13.43
CA GLY A 141 -4.44 6.15 -13.47
C GLY A 141 -5.82 6.76 -13.18
N LYS A 142 -6.78 5.93 -12.72
CA LYS A 142 -8.15 6.37 -12.44
C LYS A 142 -8.12 7.37 -11.29
N ILE A 143 -8.65 8.56 -11.53
CA ILE A 143 -8.72 9.64 -10.55
C ILE A 143 -10.03 9.54 -9.78
N LEU A 144 -9.93 9.46 -8.45
CA LEU A 144 -11.05 9.45 -7.53
C LEU A 144 -11.15 10.82 -6.86
N HIS A 145 -12.18 11.58 -7.19
CA HIS A 145 -12.46 12.83 -6.48
C HIS A 145 -12.95 12.50 -5.07
N ILE A 146 -12.39 13.17 -4.07
CA ILE A 146 -12.63 12.88 -2.65
C ILE A 146 -14.13 12.97 -2.26
N ASN A 147 -14.89 13.76 -3.01
CA ASN A 147 -16.33 13.96 -2.82
C ASN A 147 -17.22 12.79 -3.31
N ARG A 148 -16.65 11.73 -3.88
CA ARG A 148 -17.40 10.52 -4.30
C ARG A 148 -17.13 9.35 -3.37
N LYS A 149 -18.16 8.51 -3.12
CA LYS A 149 -17.99 7.29 -2.33
C LYS A 149 -17.25 6.24 -3.16
N ILE A 150 -16.36 5.50 -2.51
CA ILE A 150 -15.55 4.45 -3.16
C ILE A 150 -16.41 3.31 -3.73
N LEU A 151 -17.60 3.07 -3.17
CA LEU A 151 -18.52 2.01 -3.62
C LEU A 151 -19.09 2.28 -5.01
N ASP A 152 -19.15 3.54 -5.47
CA ASP A 152 -19.72 3.93 -6.77
C ASP A 152 -18.72 3.71 -7.94
N ILE A 153 -17.63 2.96 -7.71
CA ILE A 153 -16.42 2.95 -8.56
C ILE A 153 -16.10 1.55 -9.12
N PHE A 154 -16.65 0.50 -8.50
CA PHE A 154 -16.47 -0.90 -8.86
C PHE A 154 -17.71 -1.53 -9.54
N GLU A 155 -18.73 -0.71 -9.85
CA GLU A 155 -19.80 -1.05 -10.80
C GLU A 155 -19.41 -0.72 -12.25
#